data_AF-A0A0E3LW85-F1
#
_entry.id   AF-A0A0E3LW85-F1
#
_cell.length_a   1.000
_cell.length_b   1.000
_cell.length_c   1.000
_cell.angle_alpha   90.00
_cell.angle_beta   90.00
_cell.angle_gamma   90.00
#
_symmetry.space_group_name_H-M   'P 1'
#
loop_
_entity.id
_entity.type
_entity.pdbx_description
1 polymer ?
#
loop_
_entity_poly.entity_id
_entity_poly.type
_entity_poly.pdbx_seq_one_letter_code
_entity_poly.pdbx_strand_id
1 'polypeptide(L)'
;MKHEPEKIRESIGIVFQELTLDRDMTVKEILEYHGRLYSMSKAERQERIEELVSLVELEGKKDTLTRHLSGGMKRRLEIARGLMTQPKVLFLDEPTIGLDPQTRIRIWDYLRDINHQGTTIFLTTHYMDEADQLSDRISIIDHGKIVITGSPGS
;
A
#
# COMPACT_ATOMS: atom_id res chain seq x y z
N MET A 1 24.34 -12.48 14.10
CA MET A 1 23.46 -11.41 13.57
C MET A 1 22.50 -11.01 14.69
N LYS A 2 22.62 -9.81 15.24
CA LYS A 2 21.60 -9.28 16.16
C LYS A 2 20.40 -8.86 15.30
N HIS A 3 19.25 -9.49 15.50
CA HIS A 3 18.01 -9.03 14.90
C HIS A 3 17.60 -7.74 15.61
N GLU A 4 17.59 -6.62 14.89
CA GLU A 4 17.05 -5.34 15.36
C GLU A 4 15.66 -5.16 14.74
N PRO A 5 14.60 -5.76 15.32
CA PRO A 5 13.27 -5.77 14.74
C PRO A 5 12.68 -4.37 14.52
N GLU A 6 13.12 -3.37 15.30
CA GLU A 6 12.66 -1.99 15.15
C GLU A 6 13.20 -1.33 13.87
N LYS A 7 14.49 -1.51 13.56
CA LYS A 7 15.06 -1.04 12.29
C LYS A 7 14.47 -1.76 11.08
N ILE A 8 14.07 -3.02 11.23
CA ILE A 8 13.36 -3.76 10.18
C ILE A 8 11.98 -3.14 9.97
N ARG A 9 11.23 -2.87 11.05
CA ARG A 9 9.90 -2.23 11.00
C ARG A 9 9.91 -0.85 10.35
N GLU A 10 10.95 -0.05 10.59
CA GLU A 10 11.12 1.24 9.93
C GLU A 10 11.36 1.12 8.42
N SER A 11 11.87 -0.02 7.96
CA SER A 11 12.20 -0.26 6.55
C SER A 11 11.10 -0.95 5.74
N ILE A 12 9.99 -1.35 6.38
CA ILE A 12 8.90 -2.08 5.74
C ILE A 12 7.56 -1.34 5.90
N GLY A 13 6.73 -1.37 4.85
CA GLY A 13 5.34 -0.96 4.90
C GLY A 13 4.47 -2.20 4.85
N ILE A 14 3.35 -2.22 5.59
CA ILE A 14 2.42 -3.36 5.57
C ILE A 14 1.00 -2.83 5.39
N VAL A 15 0.29 -3.37 4.41
CA VAL A 15 -1.14 -3.13 4.16
C VAL A 15 -1.85 -4.47 4.24
N PHE A 16 -2.64 -4.66 5.30
CA PHE A 16 -3.43 -5.88 5.51
C PHE A 16 -4.70 -5.88 4.65
N GLN A 17 -5.32 -7.05 4.45
CA GLN A 17 -6.60 -7.18 3.75
C GLN A 17 -7.72 -6.39 4.45
N GLU A 18 -7.76 -6.43 5.79
CA GLU A 18 -8.72 -5.66 6.59
C GLU A 18 -8.34 -4.17 6.66
N LEU A 19 -9.33 -3.30 6.46
CA LEU A 19 -9.16 -1.85 6.62
C LEU A 19 -9.11 -1.51 8.12
N THR A 20 -8.02 -0.85 8.54
CA THR A 20 -7.74 -0.49 9.93
C THR A 20 -7.83 1.02 10.20
N LEU A 21 -8.40 1.78 9.25
CA LEU A 21 -8.55 3.23 9.36
C LEU A 21 -9.51 3.63 10.49
N ASP A 22 -9.09 4.60 11.30
CA ASP A 22 -9.96 5.27 12.26
C ASP A 22 -11.07 6.03 11.52
N ARG A 23 -12.32 5.73 11.87
CA ARG A 23 -13.54 6.23 11.22
C ARG A 23 -13.79 7.71 11.44
N ASP A 24 -13.23 8.26 12.52
CA ASP A 24 -13.46 9.62 12.99
C ASP A 24 -12.28 10.56 12.70
N MET A 25 -11.29 10.09 11.94
CA MET A 25 -10.21 10.90 11.40
C MET A 25 -10.43 11.22 9.92
N THR A 26 -9.91 12.36 9.48
CA THR A 26 -9.85 12.74 8.06
C THR A 26 -8.71 12.01 7.34
N VAL A 27 -8.76 11.99 6.00
CA VAL A 27 -7.66 11.49 5.15
C VAL A 27 -6.32 12.10 5.57
N LYS A 28 -6.28 13.42 5.74
CA LYS A 28 -5.07 14.15 6.16
C LYS A 28 -4.61 13.76 7.57
N GLU A 29 -5.53 13.65 8.52
CA GLU A 29 -5.21 13.29 9.90
C GLU A 29 -4.65 11.87 10.00
N ILE A 30 -5.17 10.92 9.23
CA ILE A 30 -4.64 9.54 9.19
C ILE A 30 -3.17 9.56 8.77
N LEU A 31 -2.83 10.28 7.70
CA LEU A 31 -1.47 10.35 7.19
C LEU A 31 -0.55 11.14 8.13
N GLU A 32 -1.01 12.25 8.70
CA GLU A 32 -0.26 13.04 9.69
C GLU A 32 0.02 12.22 10.96
N TYR A 33 -0.97 11.46 11.44
CA TYR A 33 -0.81 10.57 12.58
C TYR A 33 0.21 9.48 12.30
N HIS A 34 0.14 8.84 11.12
CA HIS A 34 1.09 7.82 10.74
C HIS A 34 2.52 8.38 10.63
N GLY A 35 2.72 9.53 10.00
CA GLY A 35 4.04 10.15 9.92
C GLY A 35 4.60 10.52 11.31
N ARG A 36 3.75 10.93 12.26
CA ARG A 36 4.16 11.18 13.66
C ARG A 36 4.61 9.91 14.36
N LEU A 37 3.89 8.81 14.15
CA LEU A 37 4.23 7.51 14.73
C LEU A 37 5.65 7.06 14.34
N TYR A 38 6.09 7.40 13.12
CA TYR A 38 7.43 7.12 12.60
C TYR A 38 8.40 8.30 12.74
N SER A 39 8.11 9.25 13.63
CA SER A 39 9.02 10.37 13.97
C SER A 39 9.48 11.25 12.79
N MET A 40 8.73 11.29 11.69
CA MET A 40 9.03 12.16 10.54
C MET A 40 8.90 13.63 10.96
N SER A 41 9.75 14.52 10.41
CA SER A 41 9.64 15.95 10.71
C SER A 41 8.34 16.54 10.13
N LYS A 42 7.88 17.67 10.70
CA LYS A 42 6.66 18.31 10.21
C LYS A 42 6.74 18.71 8.73
N ALA A 43 7.91 19.14 8.28
CA ALA A 43 8.13 19.53 6.88
C ALA A 43 8.01 18.33 5.95
N GLU A 44 8.71 17.23 6.25
CA GLU A 44 8.64 15.98 5.48
C GLU A 44 7.23 15.40 5.47
N ARG A 45 6.51 15.40 6.61
CA ARG A 45 5.13 14.92 6.65
C ARG A 45 4.22 15.72 5.74
N GLN A 46 4.32 17.05 5.76
CA GLN A 46 3.45 17.90 4.96
C GLN A 46 3.72 17.72 3.46
N GLU A 47 4.96 17.58 3.05
CA GLU A 47 5.34 17.27 1.66
C GLU A 47 4.82 15.90 1.25
N ARG A 48 5.08 14.86 2.05
CA ARG A 48 4.64 13.49 1.77
C ARG A 48 3.12 13.34 1.74
N ILE A 49 2.40 14.04 2.61
CA ILE A 49 0.92 14.04 2.59
C ILE A 49 0.42 14.56 1.25
N GLU A 50 0.96 15.68 0.75
CA GLU A 50 0.56 16.28 -0.51
C GLU A 50 0.88 15.39 -1.71
N GLU A 51 2.06 14.76 -1.72
CA GLU A 51 2.44 13.79 -2.72
C GLU A 51 1.52 12.57 -2.71
N LEU A 52 1.28 11.97 -1.54
CA LEU A 52 0.57 10.70 -1.42
C LEU A 52 -0.92 10.83 -1.68
N VAL A 53 -1.56 11.89 -1.19
CA VAL A 53 -2.97 12.14 -1.54
C VAL A 53 -3.14 12.43 -3.02
N SER A 54 -2.10 12.94 -3.70
CA SER A 54 -2.13 13.10 -5.15
C SER A 54 -1.92 11.80 -5.89
N LEU A 55 -0.93 11.03 -5.47
CA LEU A 55 -0.66 9.68 -5.96
C LEU A 55 -1.91 8.81 -5.88
N VAL A 56 -2.71 8.90 -4.82
CA VAL A 56 -3.90 8.05 -4.65
C VAL A 56 -5.24 8.73 -5.01
N GLU A 57 -5.20 9.87 -5.69
CA GLU A 57 -6.38 10.63 -6.16
C GLU A 57 -7.39 10.93 -5.02
N LEU A 58 -6.89 11.49 -3.92
CA LEU A 58 -7.66 11.89 -2.75
C LEU A 58 -7.44 13.37 -2.36
N GLU A 59 -6.85 14.21 -3.22
CA GLU A 59 -6.58 15.62 -2.91
C GLU A 59 -7.85 16.39 -2.57
N GLY A 60 -8.93 16.16 -3.34
CA GLY A 60 -10.26 16.74 -3.09
C GLY A 60 -10.99 16.15 -1.88
N LYS A 61 -10.38 15.20 -1.17
CA LYS A 61 -10.94 14.48 -0.02
C LYS A 61 -10.07 14.58 1.24
N LYS A 62 -9.01 15.39 1.24
CA LYS A 62 -8.08 15.55 2.37
C LYS A 62 -8.79 15.77 3.71
N ASP A 63 -9.79 16.64 3.73
CA ASP A 63 -10.54 17.01 4.94
C ASP A 63 -11.83 16.19 5.13
N THR A 64 -12.00 15.11 4.36
CA THR A 64 -13.16 14.21 4.50
C THR A 64 -12.85 13.12 5.52
N LEU A 65 -13.77 12.90 6.46
CA LEU A 65 -13.69 11.80 7.43
C LEU A 65 -13.72 10.44 6.73
N THR A 66 -12.90 9.49 7.19
CA THR A 66 -12.76 8.19 6.52
C THR A 66 -14.08 7.40 6.47
N ARG A 67 -14.99 7.58 7.43
CA ARG A 67 -16.34 6.97 7.39
C ARG A 67 -17.17 7.37 6.17
N HIS A 68 -16.88 8.51 5.56
CA HIS A 68 -17.55 9.01 4.34
C HIS A 68 -16.85 8.61 3.04
N LEU A 69 -15.73 7.88 3.11
CA LEU A 69 -15.04 7.34 1.95
C LEU A 69 -15.69 6.03 1.47
N SER A 70 -15.70 5.81 0.16
CA SER A 70 -16.04 4.51 -0.42
C SER A 70 -15.01 3.45 -0.05
N GLY A 71 -15.31 2.16 -0.24
CA GLY A 71 -14.36 1.07 0.01
C GLY A 71 -13.06 1.24 -0.78
N GLY A 72 -13.14 1.58 -2.07
CA GLY A 72 -11.98 1.86 -2.91
C GLY A 72 -11.17 3.06 -2.44
N MET A 73 -11.81 4.14 -1.99
CA MET A 73 -11.12 5.30 -1.43
C MET A 73 -10.39 4.95 -0.11
N LYS A 74 -11.01 4.14 0.75
CA LYS A 74 -10.36 3.64 1.98
C LYS A 74 -9.14 2.78 1.66
N ARG A 75 -9.25 1.92 0.65
CA ARG A 75 -8.14 1.06 0.21
C ARG A 75 -6.97 1.88 -0.32
N ARG A 76 -7.25 2.88 -1.15
CA ARG A 76 -6.27 3.86 -1.62
C ARG A 76 -5.59 4.63 -0.48
N LEU A 77 -6.35 5.03 0.54
CA LEU A 77 -5.80 5.67 1.74
C LEU A 77 -4.88 4.73 2.55
N GLU A 78 -5.23 3.45 2.71
CA GLU A 78 -4.34 2.49 3.39
C GLU A 78 -3.03 2.28 2.63
N ILE A 79 -3.06 2.25 1.29
CA ILE A 79 -1.85 2.21 0.46
C ILE A 79 -1.01 3.47 0.70
N ALA A 80 -1.61 4.67 0.62
CA ALA A 80 -0.93 5.93 0.93
C ALA A 80 -0.30 5.93 2.33
N ARG A 81 -1.03 5.43 3.34
CA ARG A 81 -0.53 5.29 4.71
C ARG A 81 0.70 4.37 4.77
N GLY A 82 0.66 3.21 4.12
CA GLY A 82 1.79 2.27 4.05
C GLY A 82 3.04 2.86 3.38
N LEU A 83 2.86 3.85 2.51
CA LEU A 83 3.94 4.54 1.80
C LEU A 83 4.48 5.78 2.52
N MET A 84 3.82 6.25 3.58
CA MET A 84 4.24 7.45 4.31
C MET A 84 5.73 7.42 4.68
N THR A 85 6.25 6.25 5.06
CA THR A 85 7.62 6.05 5.53
C THR A 85 8.64 5.74 4.43
N GLN A 86 8.24 5.74 3.15
CA GLN A 86 9.09 5.35 2.02
C GLN A 86 9.79 4.00 2.27
N PRO A 87 9.01 2.94 2.52
CA PRO A 87 9.60 1.66 2.89
C PRO A 87 10.43 1.10 1.74
N LYS A 88 11.50 0.38 2.07
CA LYS A 88 12.27 -0.36 1.07
C LYS A 88 11.47 -1.55 0.52
N VAL A 89 10.61 -2.12 1.37
CA VAL A 89 9.73 -3.24 1.02
C VAL A 89 8.30 -2.95 1.47
N LEU A 90 7.35 -3.02 0.56
CA LEU A 90 5.92 -2.88 0.83
C LEU A 90 5.24 -4.25 0.72
N PHE A 91 4.64 -4.71 1.82
CA PHE A 91 3.82 -5.92 1.88
C PHE A 91 2.35 -5.56 1.70
N LEU A 92 1.69 -6.20 0.74
CA LEU A 92 0.28 -6.00 0.42
C LEU A 92 -0.46 -7.32 0.49
N ASP A 93 -1.41 -7.43 1.40
CA ASP A 93 -2.26 -8.60 1.51
C ASP A 93 -3.56 -8.38 0.75
N GLU A 94 -3.72 -9.06 -0.39
CA GLU A 94 -4.84 -8.92 -1.35
C GLU A 94 -5.22 -7.46 -1.65
N PRO A 95 -4.33 -6.66 -2.28
CA PRO A 95 -4.48 -5.20 -2.41
C PRO A 95 -5.77 -4.75 -3.11
N THR A 96 -6.34 -5.58 -3.98
CA THR A 96 -7.49 -5.18 -4.81
C THR A 96 -8.76 -6.02 -4.63
N ILE A 97 -8.81 -6.87 -3.59
CA ILE A 97 -10.01 -7.66 -3.30
C ILE A 97 -11.22 -6.76 -3.02
N GLY A 98 -12.37 -7.14 -3.59
CA GLY A 98 -13.64 -6.43 -3.38
C GLY A 98 -13.74 -5.07 -4.07
N LEU A 99 -12.75 -4.68 -4.87
CA LEU A 99 -12.79 -3.44 -5.66
C LEU A 99 -13.41 -3.68 -7.03
N ASP A 100 -14.08 -2.64 -7.55
CA ASP A 100 -14.55 -2.62 -8.92
C ASP A 100 -13.35 -2.61 -9.92
N PRO A 101 -13.56 -3.06 -11.17
CA PRO A 101 -12.47 -3.17 -12.15
C PRO A 101 -11.70 -1.87 -12.41
N GLN A 102 -12.38 -0.72 -12.42
CA GLN A 102 -11.70 0.55 -12.68
C GLN A 102 -10.80 0.95 -11.52
N THR A 103 -11.25 0.73 -10.28
CA THR A 103 -10.44 1.02 -9.10
C THR A 103 -9.24 0.08 -8.98
N ARG A 104 -9.38 -1.19 -9.38
CA ARG A 104 -8.28 -2.16 -9.43
C ARG A 104 -7.17 -1.70 -10.38
N ILE A 105 -7.51 -1.35 -11.63
CA ILE A 105 -6.54 -0.89 -12.62
C ILE A 105 -5.77 0.34 -12.10
N ARG A 106 -6.46 1.30 -11.49
CA ARG A 106 -5.81 2.48 -10.89
C ARG A 106 -4.82 2.10 -9.78
N ILE A 107 -5.19 1.16 -8.90
CA ILE A 107 -4.27 0.69 -7.86
C ILE A 107 -3.04 0.02 -8.48
N TRP A 108 -3.23 -0.78 -9.52
CA TRP A 108 -2.11 -1.41 -10.21
C TRP A 108 -1.14 -0.39 -10.79
N ASP A 109 -1.65 0.65 -11.45
CA ASP A 109 -0.82 1.72 -11.99
C ASP A 109 0.01 2.40 -10.89
N TYR A 110 -0.60 2.71 -9.73
CA TYR A 110 0.15 3.27 -8.59
C TYR A 110 1.21 2.32 -8.05
N LEU A 111 0.89 1.03 -7.92
CA LEU A 111 1.86 0.05 -7.43
C LEU A 111 3.05 -0.09 -8.39
N ARG A 112 2.83 -0.01 -9.70
CA ARG A 112 3.93 0.04 -10.68
C ARG A 112 4.79 1.29 -10.52
N ASP A 113 4.17 2.46 -10.36
CA ASP A 113 4.91 3.71 -10.16
C ASP A 113 5.78 3.67 -8.90
N ILE A 114 5.24 3.15 -7.80
CA ILE A 114 5.95 2.94 -6.54
C ILE A 114 7.12 1.97 -6.73
N ASN A 115 6.91 0.89 -7.48
CA ASN A 115 7.96 -0.07 -7.77
C ASN A 115 9.08 0.56 -8.62
N HIS A 116 8.74 1.35 -9.63
CA HIS A 116 9.70 2.10 -10.45
C HIS A 116 10.51 3.13 -9.66
N GLN A 117 9.94 3.68 -8.58
CA GLN A 117 10.65 4.57 -7.65
C GLN A 117 11.62 3.84 -6.72
N GLY A 118 11.71 2.50 -6.81
CA GLY A 118 12.70 1.67 -6.11
C GLY A 118 12.14 0.91 -4.90
N THR A 119 10.84 0.97 -4.64
CA THR A 119 10.21 0.18 -3.58
C THR A 119 10.01 -1.25 -4.05
N THR A 120 10.52 -2.23 -3.29
CA THR A 120 10.20 -3.64 -3.56
C THR A 120 8.78 -3.93 -3.09
N ILE A 121 7.93 -4.52 -3.94
CA ILE A 121 6.57 -4.88 -3.56
C ILE A 121 6.48 -6.39 -3.42
N PHE A 122 5.94 -6.83 -2.29
CA PHE A 122 5.53 -8.20 -2.05
C PHE A 122 4.01 -8.19 -1.89
N LEU A 123 3.29 -8.87 -2.78
CA LEU A 123 1.84 -8.95 -2.69
C LEU A 123 1.35 -10.39 -2.71
N THR A 124 0.24 -10.63 -2.02
CA THR A 124 -0.56 -11.86 -2.14
C THR A 124 -1.81 -11.55 -2.94
N THR A 125 -2.22 -12.49 -3.79
CA THR A 125 -3.44 -12.36 -4.57
C THR A 125 -3.92 -13.73 -5.05
N HIS A 126 -5.23 -13.88 -5.19
CA HIS A 126 -5.87 -14.98 -5.91
C HIS A 126 -6.27 -14.59 -7.34
N TYR A 127 -5.96 -13.37 -7.77
CA TYR A 127 -6.23 -12.86 -9.12
C TYR A 127 -4.99 -13.04 -10.00
N MET A 128 -5.06 -13.96 -10.97
CA MET A 128 -3.94 -14.22 -11.90
C MET A 128 -3.60 -13.00 -12.76
N ASP A 129 -4.60 -12.23 -13.14
CA ASP A 129 -4.43 -10.95 -13.86
C ASP A 129 -3.63 -9.93 -13.04
N GLU A 130 -3.84 -9.86 -11.72
CA GLU A 130 -3.04 -9.01 -10.84
C GLU A 130 -1.58 -9.46 -10.76
N ALA A 131 -1.38 -10.78 -10.59
CA ALA A 131 -0.05 -11.36 -10.53
C ALA A 131 0.75 -11.08 -11.82
N ASP A 132 0.13 -11.30 -12.98
CA ASP A 132 0.74 -11.06 -14.29
C ASP A 132 1.05 -9.59 -14.56
N GLN A 133 0.22 -8.67 -14.06
CA GLN A 133 0.35 -7.23 -14.34
C GLN A 133 1.34 -6.50 -13.42
N LEU A 134 1.62 -7.05 -12.24
CA LEU A 134 2.39 -6.36 -11.19
C LEU A 134 3.70 -7.05 -10.79
N SER A 135 3.89 -8.32 -11.15
CA SER A 135 4.98 -9.12 -10.58
C SER A 135 6.06 -9.41 -11.61
N ASP A 136 7.32 -9.13 -11.27
CA ASP A 136 8.45 -9.68 -12.05
C ASP A 136 8.63 -11.19 -11.80
N ARG A 137 8.18 -11.67 -10.63
CA ARG A 137 8.26 -13.06 -10.20
C ARG A 137 7.01 -13.47 -9.44
N ILE A 138 6.40 -14.57 -9.86
CA ILE A 138 5.19 -15.16 -9.28
C ILE A 138 5.57 -16.47 -8.59
N SER A 139 4.98 -16.73 -7.43
CA SER A 139 5.07 -18.03 -6.75
C SER A 139 3.68 -18.53 -6.40
N ILE A 140 3.33 -19.71 -6.90
CA ILE A 140 2.06 -20.37 -6.61
C ILE A 140 2.24 -21.19 -5.34
N ILE A 141 1.36 -20.95 -4.37
CA ILE A 141 1.35 -21.66 -3.10
C ILE A 141 0.12 -22.57 -3.06
N ASP A 142 0.34 -23.85 -2.76
CA ASP A 142 -0.71 -24.83 -2.52
C ASP A 142 -0.39 -25.63 -1.25
N HIS A 143 -1.40 -25.82 -0.38
CA HIS A 143 -1.27 -26.47 0.93
C HIS A 143 -0.03 -26.04 1.74
N GLY A 144 0.28 -24.73 1.74
CA GLY A 144 1.40 -24.14 2.50
C GLY A 144 2.79 -24.40 1.90
N LYS A 145 2.87 -24.89 0.65
CA LYS A 145 4.12 -25.12 -0.07
C LYS A 145 4.13 -24.35 -1.38
N ILE A 146 5.28 -23.80 -1.74
CA ILE A 146 5.50 -23.25 -3.08
C ILE A 146 5.56 -24.43 -4.05
N VAL A 147 4.62 -24.48 -4.98
CA VAL A 147 4.56 -25.54 -6.01
C VAL A 147 5.22 -25.12 -7.30
N ILE A 148 5.16 -23.82 -7.64
CA ILE A 148 5.71 -23.25 -8.87
C ILE A 148 6.26 -21.85 -8.56
N THR A 149 7.40 -21.52 -9.16
CA THR A 149 7.94 -20.15 -9.21
C THR A 149 8.39 -19.84 -10.63
N GLY A 150 8.00 -18.68 -11.15
CA GLY A 150 8.33 -18.25 -12.52
C GLY A 150 8.14 -16.74 -12.70
N SER A 151 8.32 -16.26 -13.92
CA SER A 151 7.92 -14.91 -14.35
C SER A 151 6.53 -14.97 -15.03
N PRO A 152 5.84 -13.83 -15.18
CA PRO A 152 4.61 -13.79 -15.98
C PRO A 152 4.85 -14.34 -17.40
N GLY A 153 4.00 -15.26 -17.85
CA GLY A 153 4.05 -15.83 -19.20
C GLY A 153 5.16 -16.86 -19.47
N SER A 154 5.90 -17.31 -18.45
CA SER A 154 6.93 -18.37 -18.55
C SER A 154 6.51 -19.69 -17.93
#